data_AF-A0A4Y9R6K0-F1
#
_entry.id   AF-A0A4Y9R6K0-F1
#
_cell.length_a   1.000
_cell.length_b   1.000
_cell.length_c   1.000
_cell.angle_alpha   90.00
_cell.angle_beta   90.00
_cell.angle_gamma   90.00
#
_symmetry.space_group_name_H-M   'P 1'
#
loop_
_entity.id
_entity.type
_entity.pdbx_description
1 polymer ?
#
loop_
_entity_poly.entity_id
_entity_poly.type
_entity_poly.pdbx_seq_one_letter_code
_entity_poly.pdbx_strand_id
1 'polypeptide(L)'
;MFGLTVEKVVIIGVIAAFLLGPERLPGIAQQLGALVRRLKTLTGSAEQRLRDELGPDFEDVDWRKLDPRQYDPRRIIREALVEDTSASPIARSSSMTRNSTETPAATAAE
;
A
#
# COMPACT_ATOMS: atom_id res chain seq x y z
N MET A 1 -14.27 -15.91 -0.56
CA MET A 1 -13.95 -17.35 -0.37
C MET A 1 -13.55 -17.91 -1.72
N PHE A 2 -12.25 -18.05 -2.01
CA PHE A 2 -11.78 -18.62 -3.28
C PHE A 2 -12.08 -20.12 -3.29
N GLY A 3 -12.89 -20.58 -4.26
CA GLY A 3 -13.21 -22.00 -4.44
C GLY A 3 -12.05 -22.82 -5.03
N LEU A 4 -10.81 -22.51 -4.65
CA LEU A 4 -9.58 -23.18 -5.06
C LEU A 4 -9.30 -24.35 -4.11
N THR A 5 -9.67 -25.55 -4.53
CA THR A 5 -9.25 -26.79 -3.90
C THR A 5 -7.95 -27.27 -4.53
N VAL A 6 -7.19 -28.11 -3.82
CA VAL A 6 -5.93 -28.70 -4.34
C VAL A 6 -6.15 -29.35 -5.70
N GLU A 7 -7.24 -30.09 -5.87
CA GLU A 7 -7.66 -30.68 -7.13
C GLU A 7 -7.74 -29.65 -8.28
N LYS A 8 -8.42 -28.51 -8.04
CA LYS A 8 -8.56 -27.46 -9.05
C LYS A 8 -7.23 -26.81 -9.39
N VAL A 9 -6.34 -26.63 -8.41
CA VAL A 9 -4.99 -26.11 -8.66
C VAL A 9 -4.20 -27.06 -9.56
N VAL A 10 -4.30 -28.38 -9.33
CA VAL A 10 -3.67 -29.39 -10.20
C VAL A 10 -4.26 -29.33 -11.61
N ILE A 11 -5.58 -29.27 -11.76
CA ILE A 11 -6.25 -29.16 -13.07
C ILE A 11 -5.78 -27.91 -13.82
N ILE A 12 -5.74 -26.76 -13.14
CA ILE A 12 -5.25 -25.50 -13.73
C ILE A 12 -3.79 -25.64 -14.15
N GLY A 13 -2.96 -26.29 -13.33
CA GLY A 13 -1.55 -26.57 -13.65
C GLY A 13 -1.39 -27.43 -14.91
N VAL A 14 -2.20 -28.47 -15.05
CA VAL A 14 -2.20 -29.33 -16.25
C VAL A 14 -2.63 -28.54 -17.48
N ILE A 15 -3.71 -27.75 -17.39
CA ILE A 15 -4.17 -26.90 -18.49
C ILE A 15 -3.07 -25.90 -18.89
N ALA A 16 -2.46 -25.22 -17.92
CA ALA A 16 -1.36 -24.31 -18.16
C ALA A 16 -0.15 -25.00 -18.84
N ALA A 17 0.15 -26.25 -18.44
CA ALA A 17 1.19 -27.06 -19.08
C ALA A 17 0.88 -27.35 -20.54
N PHE A 18 -0.37 -27.64 -20.89
CA PHE A 18 -0.77 -27.83 -22.29
C PHE A 18 -0.70 -26.53 -23.10
N LEU A 19 -1.11 -25.39 -22.53
CA LEU A 19 -1.10 -24.10 -23.22
C LEU A 19 0.33 -23.57 -23.48
N LEU A 20 1.23 -23.68 -22.49
CA LEU A 20 2.62 -23.21 -22.60
C LEU A 20 3.57 -24.27 -23.17
N GLY A 21 3.20 -25.54 -23.07
CA GLY A 21 4.05 -26.70 -23.31
C GLY A 21 4.71 -27.23 -22.00
N PRO A 22 4.61 -28.54 -21.70
CA PRO A 22 5.13 -29.12 -20.45
C PRO A 22 6.65 -28.98 -20.34
N GLU A 23 7.35 -28.98 -21.47
CA GLU A 23 8.81 -28.80 -21.55
C GLU A 23 9.28 -27.40 -21.13
N ARG A 24 8.42 -26.37 -21.27
CA ARG A 24 8.78 -24.97 -21.00
C ARG A 24 8.47 -24.53 -19.57
N LEU A 25 7.46 -25.14 -18.95
CA LEU A 25 7.10 -24.86 -17.56
C LEU A 25 8.25 -24.96 -16.55
N PRO A 26 9.06 -26.04 -16.52
CA PRO A 26 10.15 -26.14 -15.55
C PRO A 26 11.18 -25.03 -15.73
N GLY A 27 11.48 -24.64 -16.98
CA GLY A 27 12.36 -23.51 -17.27
C GLY A 27 11.82 -22.16 -16.76
N ILE A 28 10.52 -21.91 -16.95
CA ILE A 28 9.87 -20.68 -16.46
C ILE A 28 9.78 -20.67 -14.93
N ALA A 29 9.43 -21.81 -14.31
CA ALA A 29 9.36 -21.95 -12.86
C ALA A 29 10.73 -21.71 -12.20
N GLN A 30 11.82 -22.19 -12.82
CA GLN A 30 13.18 -21.93 -12.36
C GLN A 30 13.53 -20.44 -12.43
N GLN A 31 13.16 -19.75 -13.51
CA GLN A 31 13.38 -18.30 -13.65
C GLN A 31 12.59 -17.50 -12.61
N LEU A 32 11.32 -17.85 -12.40
CA LEU A 32 10.48 -17.21 -11.39
C LEU A 32 11.02 -17.46 -9.98
N GLY A 33 11.44 -18.69 -9.68
CA GLY A 33 12.06 -19.05 -8.41
C GLY A 33 13.36 -18.28 -8.17
N ALA A 34 14.21 -18.15 -9.20
CA ALA A 34 15.42 -17.36 -9.13
C ALA A 34 15.10 -15.86 -8.90
N LEU A 35 14.07 -15.33 -9.54
CA LEU A 35 13.62 -13.96 -9.34
C LEU A 35 13.12 -13.73 -7.91
N VAL A 36 12.27 -14.62 -7.40
CA VAL A 36 11.75 -14.56 -6.02
C VAL A 36 12.90 -14.64 -5.01
N ARG A 37 13.88 -15.51 -5.25
CA ARG A 37 15.04 -15.65 -4.36
C ARG A 37 15.91 -14.39 -4.39
N ARG A 38 16.14 -13.80 -5.57
CA ARG A 38 16.83 -12.51 -5.70
C ARG A 38 16.07 -11.42 -4.97
N LEU A 39 14.75 -11.32 -5.16
CA LEU A 39 13.90 -10.34 -4.49
C LEU A 39 14.00 -10.49 -2.97
N LYS A 40 13.85 -11.72 -2.44
CA LYS A 40 14.01 -12.01 -1.00
C LYS A 40 15.38 -11.55 -0.46
N THR A 41 16.44 -11.78 -1.23
CA THR A 41 17.81 -11.40 -0.83
C THR A 41 17.96 -9.87 -0.82
N LEU A 42 17.36 -9.19 -1.80
CA LEU A 42 17.35 -7.73 -1.89
C LEU A 42 16.58 -7.10 -0.73
N THR A 43 15.40 -7.63 -0.37
CA THR A 43 14.62 -7.12 0.77
C THR A 43 15.36 -7.31 2.08
N GLY A 44 15.95 -8.49 2.32
CA GLY A 44 16.73 -8.75 3.54
C GLY A 44 17.99 -7.87 3.63
N SER A 45 18.65 -7.60 2.51
CA SER A 45 19.83 -6.71 2.47
C SER A 45 19.47 -5.25 2.70
N ALA A 46 18.32 -4.81 2.19
CA ALA A 46 17.81 -3.46 2.42
C ALA A 46 17.42 -3.27 3.89
N GLU A 47 16.76 -4.26 4.49
CA GLU A 47 16.42 -4.27 5.92
C GLU A 47 17.68 -4.23 6.80
N GLN A 48 18.71 -5.02 6.46
CA GLN A 48 19.99 -5.04 7.17
C GLN A 48 20.68 -3.67 7.14
N ARG A 49 20.77 -3.02 5.97
CA ARG A 49 21.40 -1.70 5.83
C ARG A 49 20.62 -0.61 6.55
N LEU A 50 19.29 -0.68 6.51
CA LEU A 50 18.42 0.25 7.20
C LEU A 50 18.52 0.09 8.73
N ARG A 51 18.68 -1.15 9.21
CA ARG A 51 18.97 -1.48 10.61
C ARG A 51 20.32 -0.92 11.07
N ASP A 52 21.35 -1.03 10.22
CA ASP A 52 22.71 -0.59 10.52
C ASP A 52 22.83 0.95 10.52
N GLU A 53 22.09 1.67 9.66
CA GLU A 53 22.12 3.15 9.57
C GLU A 53 21.19 3.86 10.54
N LEU A 54 20.05 3.27 10.91
CA LEU A 54 19.07 3.90 11.82
C LEU A 54 19.23 3.47 13.28
N GLY A 55 20.17 2.57 13.56
CA GLY A 55 20.50 2.12 14.91
C GLY A 55 19.45 1.18 15.54
N PRO A 56 19.78 0.57 16.69
CA PRO A 56 18.89 -0.33 17.43
C PRO A 56 17.56 0.32 17.87
N ASP A 57 17.44 1.65 17.83
CA ASP A 57 16.21 2.39 18.13
C ASP A 57 15.14 2.30 17.01
N PHE A 58 15.44 1.65 15.87
CA PHE A 58 14.47 1.37 14.79
C PHE A 58 13.72 0.04 14.97
N GLU A 59 13.72 -0.57 16.16
CA GLU A 59 12.87 -1.71 16.49
C GLU A 59 11.38 -1.34 16.62
N ASP A 60 11.07 -0.06 16.88
CA ASP A 60 9.71 0.42 17.18
C ASP A 60 8.93 0.95 15.97
N VAL A 61 9.55 1.08 14.78
CA VAL A 61 8.83 1.49 13.55
C VAL A 61 8.19 0.26 12.90
N ASP A 62 7.10 -0.19 13.51
CA ASP A 62 5.80 -0.37 12.86
C ASP A 62 5.70 -1.14 11.52
N TRP A 63 6.53 -2.14 11.27
CA TRP A 63 6.29 -3.11 10.19
C TRP A 63 4.95 -3.85 10.34
N ARG A 64 4.41 -3.92 11.57
CA ARG A 64 3.07 -4.45 11.88
C ARG A 64 1.92 -3.50 11.50
N LYS A 65 2.16 -2.19 11.33
CA LYS A 65 1.17 -1.24 10.81
C LYS A 65 1.12 -1.21 9.29
N LEU A 66 2.15 -1.69 8.61
CA LEU A 66 2.16 -1.91 7.15
C LEU A 66 1.64 -3.29 6.74
N ASP A 67 1.26 -4.16 7.68
CA ASP A 67 0.58 -5.42 7.37
C ASP A 67 -0.90 -5.13 7.04
N PRO A 68 -1.34 -5.27 5.77
CA PRO A 68 -2.68 -4.83 5.31
C PRO A 68 -3.83 -5.57 6.00
N ARG A 69 -3.54 -6.59 6.82
CA ARG A 69 -4.52 -7.34 7.61
C ARG A 69 -4.63 -6.85 9.06
N GLN A 70 -3.69 -6.02 9.52
CA GLN A 70 -3.61 -5.53 10.90
C GLN A 70 -3.82 -4.00 11.00
N TYR A 71 -4.19 -3.32 9.91
CA TYR A 71 -4.74 -1.96 9.95
C TYR A 71 -6.16 -2.01 10.53
N ASP A 72 -6.26 -2.17 11.85
CA ASP A 72 -7.53 -2.34 12.54
C ASP A 72 -8.26 -0.98 12.63
N PRO A 73 -9.32 -0.75 11.83
CA PRO A 73 -9.94 0.57 11.64
C PRO A 73 -10.52 1.15 12.94
N ARG A 74 -10.72 0.31 13.95
CA ARG A 74 -11.28 0.69 15.25
C ARG A 74 -10.34 1.59 16.07
N ARG A 75 -9.02 1.53 15.85
CA ARG A 75 -8.08 2.43 16.55
C ARG A 75 -8.18 3.88 16.05
N ILE A 76 -8.30 4.07 14.74
CA ILE A 76 -8.39 5.40 14.11
C ILE A 76 -9.67 6.12 14.54
N ILE A 77 -10.78 5.38 14.66
CA ILE A 77 -12.07 5.94 15.10
C ILE A 77 -12.04 6.33 16.58
N ARG A 78 -11.33 5.58 17.43
CA ARG A 78 -11.18 5.92 18.86
C ARG A 78 -10.31 7.15 19.05
N GLU A 79 -9.23 7.28 18.27
CA GLU A 79 -8.38 8.46 18.30
C GLU A 79 -9.16 9.71 17.82
N ALA A 80 -10.00 9.58 16.78
CA ALA A 80 -10.90 10.66 16.36
C ALA A 80 -11.97 11.02 17.42
N LEU A 81 -12.57 10.03 18.08
CA LEU A 81 -13.57 10.28 19.13
C LEU A 81 -12.98 10.86 20.43
N VAL A 82 -11.71 10.58 20.74
CA VAL A 82 -11.02 11.07 21.95
C VAL A 82 -10.46 12.47 21.73
N GLU A 83 -10.03 12.80 20.52
CA GLU A 83 -9.60 14.17 20.17
C GLU A 83 -10.79 15.15 20.18
N ASP A 84 -11.97 14.71 19.72
CA ASP A 84 -13.21 15.52 19.76
C ASP A 84 -13.74 15.81 21.17
N THR A 85 -13.30 15.08 22.22
CA THR A 85 -13.74 15.32 23.61
C THR A 85 -12.80 16.19 24.46
N SER A 86 -11.61 16.58 23.97
CA SER A 86 -10.63 17.35 24.76
C SER A 86 -10.26 18.74 24.22
N ALA A 87 -10.75 19.15 23.04
CA ALA A 87 -10.58 20.52 22.55
C ALA A 87 -11.80 21.38 22.89
N SER A 88 -11.73 22.07 24.03
CA SER A 88 -12.61 23.19 24.40
C SER A 88 -12.86 24.14 23.20
N PRO A 89 -14.11 24.54 22.90
CA PRO A 89 -14.43 25.30 21.70
C PRO A 89 -14.09 26.77 21.93
N ILE A 90 -12.84 27.15 21.71
CA ILE A 90 -12.43 28.56 21.76
C ILE A 90 -11.69 28.91 20.48
N ALA A 91 -12.44 29.62 19.62
CA ALA A 91 -11.96 30.62 18.67
C ALA A 91 -10.87 30.22 17.67
N ARG A 92 -11.26 30.24 16.38
CA ARG A 92 -10.52 30.88 15.26
C ARG A 92 -11.37 30.64 14.00
N SER A 93 -12.39 31.48 13.77
CA SER A 93 -12.30 32.66 12.91
C SER A 93 -11.80 32.32 11.49
N SER A 94 -12.77 32.21 10.59
CA SER A 94 -12.92 33.03 9.38
C SER A 94 -11.70 33.31 8.49
N SER A 95 -11.98 33.31 7.18
CA SER A 95 -11.12 33.70 6.04
C SER A 95 -10.10 32.61 5.68
N MET A 96 -9.91 32.19 4.44
CA MET A 96 -9.80 32.97 3.22
C MET A 96 -9.65 31.99 2.06
N THR A 97 -10.69 31.67 1.29
CA THR A 97 -10.54 31.07 -0.06
C THR A 97 -11.73 31.42 -0.94
N ARG A 98 -11.75 32.67 -1.41
CA ARG A 98 -12.36 33.01 -2.71
C ARG A 98 -11.33 33.82 -3.46
N ASN A 99 -10.45 33.12 -4.15
CA ASN A 99 -9.52 33.71 -5.10
C ASN A 99 -9.89 33.25 -6.50
N SER A 100 -10.05 34.23 -7.40
CA SER A 100 -9.89 34.11 -8.86
C SER A 100 -10.99 33.31 -9.58
N THR A 101 -11.63 33.76 -10.65
CA THR A 101 -11.26 34.69 -11.72
C THR A 101 -12.51 34.91 -12.58
N GLU A 102 -12.95 36.15 -12.80
CA GLU A 102 -13.35 36.56 -14.16
C GLU A 102 -13.12 38.06 -14.33
N THR A 103 -12.47 38.35 -15.45
CA THR A 103 -11.76 39.56 -15.83
C THR A 103 -12.72 40.66 -16.32
N PRO A 104 -12.40 41.95 -16.06
CA PRO A 104 -13.21 43.08 -16.49
C PRO A 104 -12.94 43.44 -17.96
N ALA A 105 -13.96 43.84 -18.71
CA ALA A 105 -13.77 44.80 -19.82
C ALA A 105 -15.12 45.37 -20.27
N ALA A 106 -15.26 46.67 -20.04
CA ALA A 106 -16.32 47.51 -20.58
C ALA A 106 -16.30 47.52 -22.12
N THR A 107 -17.49 47.47 -22.71
CA THR A 107 -17.83 47.85 -24.09
C THR A 107 -19.23 48.44 -23.97
N ALA A 108 -19.36 49.76 -23.83
CA ALA A 108 -19.51 50.74 -24.91
C ALA A 108 -20.93 50.79 -25.48
N ALA A 109 -21.56 51.96 -25.27
CA ALA A 109 -22.58 52.60 -26.08
C ALA A 109 -23.89 51.83 -26.37
N GLU A 110 -24.99 52.25 -25.75
CA GLU A 110 -26.03 53.10 -26.39
C GLU A 110 -26.98 53.68 -25.32
#